data_AF-A0A7J3TMW8-F1
#
_entry.id   AF-A0A7J3TMW8-F1
#
_cell.length_a   1.000
_cell.length_b   1.000
_cell.length_c   1.000
_cell.angle_alpha   90.00
_cell.angle_beta   90.00
_cell.angle_gamma   90.00
#
_symmetry.space_group_name_H-M   'P 1'
#
loop_
_entity.id
_entity.type
_entity.pdbx_description
1 polymer ?
#
loop_
_entity_poly.entity_id
_entity_poly.type
_entity_poly.pdbx_seq_one_letter_code
_entity_poly.pdbx_strand_id
1 'polypeptide(L)' 'MMRWGIPFLILVILSIDLWNWKKAKPFFFGMPYWMWYIVSIVLLTAIFYAIFAKYEWREDND' A
#
# COMPACT_ATOMS: atom_id res chain seq x y z
N MET A 1 -12.66 10.29 -10.52
CA MET A 1 -12.65 8.79 -10.52
C MET A 1 -11.44 8.13 -11.22
N MET A 2 -11.28 8.16 -12.55
CA MET A 2 -10.27 7.33 -13.27
C MET A 2 -8.80 7.63 -12.90
N ARG A 3 -8.51 8.88 -12.47
CA ARG A 3 -7.17 9.31 -11.99
C ARG A 3 -6.71 8.63 -10.70
N TRP A 4 -7.62 8.37 -9.76
CA TRP A 4 -7.31 7.69 -8.49
C TRP A 4 -7.33 6.16 -8.63
N GLY A 5 -7.96 5.64 -9.68
CA GLY A 5 -8.01 4.21 -9.96
C GLY A 5 -6.64 3.61 -10.26
N ILE A 6 -5.77 4.32 -10.97
CA ILE A 6 -4.42 3.85 -11.34
C ILE A 6 -3.53 3.61 -10.10
N PRO A 7 -3.29 4.61 -9.22
CA PRO A 7 -2.49 4.39 -8.02
C PRO A 7 -3.11 3.35 -7.07
N PHE A 8 -4.44 3.30 -6.97
CA PHE A 8 -5.14 2.26 -6.22
C PHE A 8 -4.88 0.85 -6.79
N LEU A 9 -4.97 0.69 -8.11
CA LEU A 9 -4.71 -0.59 -8.78
C LEU A 9 -3.26 -1.05 -8.54
N ILE A 10 -2.30 -0.12 -8.55
CA ILE A 10 -0.90 -0.44 -8.22
C ILE A 10 -0.78 -0.97 -6.79
N LEU A 11 -1.45 -0.34 -5.82
CA LEU A 11 -1.47 -0.82 -4.42
C LEU A 11 -2.10 -2.21 -4.31
N VAL A 12 -3.17 -2.47 -5.05
CA VAL A 12 -3.81 -3.80 -5.09
C VAL A 12 -2.84 -4.85 -5.66
N ILE A 13 -2.17 -4.56 -6.78
CA ILE A 13 -1.20 -5.50 -7.37
C ILE A 13 -0.04 -5.76 -6.40
N LEU A 14 0.48 -4.72 -5.73
CA LEU A 14 1.52 -4.87 -4.71
C LEU A 14 1.01 -5.69 -3.50
N SER A 15 -0.26 -5.60 -3.14
CA SER A 15 -0.82 -6.41 -2.04
C SER A 15 -0.86 -7.91 -2.33
N ILE A 16 -0.80 -8.32 -3.60
CA ILE A 16 -0.82 -9.74 -3.98
C ILE A 16 0.52 -10.35 -3.58
N ASP A 17 0.49 -11.45 -2.83
CA ASP A 17 1.71 -12.14 -2.44
C ASP A 17 2.28 -13.00 -3.61
N LEU A 18 3.04 -12.35 -4.50
CA LEU A 18 3.74 -13.00 -5.62
C LEU A 18 5.19 -13.41 -5.29
N TRP A 19 5.64 -13.19 -4.05
CA TRP A 19 7.03 -13.36 -3.66
C TRP A 19 7.23 -14.67 -2.92
N ASN A 20 8.26 -15.42 -3.32
CA ASN A 20 8.61 -16.68 -2.63
C ASN A 20 9.42 -16.40 -1.36
N TRP A 21 8.77 -15.85 -0.33
CA TRP A 21 9.38 -15.44 0.94
C TRP A 21 10.08 -16.56 1.70
N LYS A 22 9.85 -17.84 1.33
CA LYS A 22 10.51 -19.00 1.95
C LYS A 22 12.04 -19.00 1.81
N LYS A 23 12.61 -18.19 0.91
CA LYS A 23 14.07 -18.02 0.77
C LYS A 23 14.64 -16.87 1.60
N ALA A 24 13.81 -16.09 2.30
CA ALA A 24 14.22 -14.90 3.04
C ALA A 24 14.83 -15.27 4.41
N LYS A 25 16.13 -15.57 4.40
CA LYS A 25 16.99 -15.59 5.61
C LYS A 25 17.25 -14.23 6.29
N PRO A 26 17.05 -13.04 5.70
CA PRO A 26 17.42 -11.81 6.39
C PRO A 26 16.28 -11.29 7.27
N PHE A 27 16.62 -11.05 8.53
CA PHE A 27 15.85 -10.25 9.46
C PHE A 27 16.34 -8.81 9.40
N PHE A 28 15.41 -7.86 9.28
CA PHE A 28 15.70 -6.45 9.47
C PHE A 28 15.02 -6.00 10.75
N PHE A 29 15.80 -5.45 11.69
CA PHE A 29 15.30 -4.99 12.99
C PHE A 29 14.47 -6.06 13.74
N GLY A 30 14.89 -7.33 13.67
CA GLY A 30 14.22 -8.45 14.34
C GLY A 30 12.96 -8.99 13.63
N MET A 31 12.57 -8.43 12.49
CA MET A 31 11.42 -8.93 11.70
C MET A 31 11.85 -9.39 10.29
N PRO A 32 11.21 -10.43 9.75
CA PRO A 32 11.38 -10.83 8.35
C PRO A 32 11.02 -9.70 7.37
N TYR A 33 11.70 -9.66 6.22
CA TYR A 33 11.39 -8.67 5.18
C TYR A 33 9.95 -8.70 4.66
N TRP A 34 9.29 -9.86 4.65
CA TRP A 34 7.88 -9.94 4.24
C TRP A 34 6.97 -9.14 5.19
N MET A 35 7.32 -9.02 6.48
CA MET A 35 6.58 -8.17 7.40
C MET A 35 6.77 -6.69 7.08
N TRP A 36 8.01 -6.27 6.80
CA TRP A 36 8.31 -4.89 6.37
C TRP A 36 7.63 -4.53 5.06
N TYR A 37 7.52 -5.49 4.14
CA TYR A 37 6.77 -5.34 2.90
C TYR A 37 5.29 -5.04 3.18
N ILE A 38 4.65 -5.84 4.04
CA ILE A 38 3.25 -5.62 4.45
C ILE A 38 3.09 -4.26 5.15
N VAL A 39 3.95 -3.93 6.10
CA VAL A 39 3.91 -2.63 6.81
C VAL A 39 3.99 -1.47 5.82
N SER A 40 4.87 -1.58 4.82
CA SER A 40 5.04 -0.55 3.80
C SER A 40 3.77 -0.39 2.94
N ILE A 41 3.15 -1.50 2.53
CA ILE A 41 1.89 -1.47 1.76
C ILE A 41 0.76 -0.84 2.58
N VAL A 42 0.64 -1.20 3.86
CA VAL A 42 -0.37 -0.64 4.76
C VAL A 42 -0.18 0.88 4.90
N LEU A 43 1.05 1.34 5.14
CA LEU A 43 1.35 2.77 5.24
C LEU A 43 1.04 3.51 3.93
N LEU A 44 1.45 2.97 2.79
CA LEU A 44 1.17 3.56 1.49
C LEU A 44 -0.34 3.63 1.21
N THR A 45 -1.09 2.61 1.61
CA THR A 45 -2.56 2.57 1.46
C THR A 45 -3.23 3.59 2.37
N ALA A 46 -2.78 3.73 3.61
CA ALA A 46 -3.29 4.74 4.54
C ALA A 46 -3.01 6.16 4.05
N ILE A 47 -1.79 6.43 3.55
CA ILE A 47 -1.43 7.73 2.96
C ILE A 47 -2.27 8.01 1.73
N PHE A 48 -2.40 7.03 0.83
CA PHE A 48 -3.24 7.14 -0.36
C PHE A 48 -4.68 7.51 0.01
N TYR A 49 -5.27 6.80 0.99
CA TYR A 49 -6.63 7.08 1.44
C TYR A 49 -6.77 8.47 2.09
N ALA A 50 -5.79 8.89 2.91
CA ALA A 50 -5.80 10.22 3.51
C ALA A 50 -5.75 11.34 2.44
N ILE A 51 -4.95 11.15 1.39
CA ILE A 51 -4.86 12.08 0.26
C ILE A 51 -6.18 12.05 -0.54
N PHE A 52 -6.69 10.87 -0.86
CA PHE A 52 -7.94 10.70 -1.59
C PHE A 52 -9.12 11.37 -0.86
N ALA A 53 -9.24 11.15 0.45
CA ALA A 53 -10.26 11.76 1.30
C ALA A 53 -10.12 13.30 1.35
N LYS A 54 -8.89 13.82 1.29
CA LYS A 54 -8.67 15.27 1.31
C LYS A 54 -9.04 15.95 0.00
N TYR A 55 -8.72 15.34 -1.14
CA TYR A 55 -8.80 16.01 -2.45
C TYR A 55 -10.02 15.59 -3.28
N GLU A 56 -10.41 14.31 -3.29
CA GLU A 56 -11.56 13.88 -4.10
C GLU A 56 -12.85 13.91 -3.27
N TRP A 57 -12.83 13.40 -2.03
CA TRP A 57 -14.05 13.34 -1.20
C TRP A 57 -14.57 14.74 -0.80
N ARG A 58 -13.66 15.71 -0.64
CA ARG A 58 -14.02 17.05 -0.20
C ARG A 58 -14.63 17.91 -1.32
N GLU A 59 -14.36 17.60 -2.59
CA GLU A 59 -14.91 18.34 -3.74
C GLU A 59 -16.42 18.16 -3.92
N ASP A 60 -17.04 17.15 -3.27
CA ASP A 60 -18.49 16.89 -3.33
C ASP A 60 -19.28 17.47 -2.13
N ASN A 61 -18.65 18.16 -1.17
CA ASN A 61 -19.28 18.58 0.09
C ASN A 61 -19.33 20.09 0.37
N ASP A 62 -19.00 20.95 -0.60
CA ASP A 62 -19.24 22.41 -0.56
C ASP A 62 -20.20 22.82 -1.69
#